data_AF-A0ABD5L3M6-F1
#
_entry.id   AF-A0ABD5L3M6-F1
#
_cell.length_a   1.000
_cell.length_b   1.000
_cell.length_c   1.000
_cell.angle_alpha   90.00
_cell.angle_beta   90.00
_cell.angle_gamma   90.00
#
_symmetry.space_group_name_H-M   'P 1'
#
loop_
_entity.id
_entity.type
_entity.pdbx_description
1 polymer ?
#
loop_
_entity_poly.entity_id
_entity_poly.type
_entity_poly.pdbx_seq_one_letter_code
_entity_poly.pdbx_strand_id
1 'polypeptide(L)'
;MMKKFIPVIISSICGSLVFSALFIEGGYIDFNDFIGQFVTGLIVIPFVLVFGIPFSIMIDAIIRETKKYKPLIEFLLYVLSGVMGASIILLIFSLGDGISIFLEFKPFLILALSCSVPFGISSIIFKYVFKTVPSH
;
A
#
# COMPACT_ATOMS: atom_id res chain seq x y z
N MET A 1 15.07 8.37 6.82
CA MET A 1 14.56 6.98 6.75
C MET A 1 13.52 6.68 7.82
N MET A 2 13.76 6.94 9.12
CA MET A 2 12.80 6.63 10.21
C MET A 2 11.38 7.21 10.02
N LYS A 3 11.23 8.40 9.43
CA LYS A 3 9.90 9.02 9.19
C LYS A 3 8.99 8.23 8.23
N LYS A 4 9.54 7.28 7.48
CA LYS A 4 8.78 6.40 6.57
C LYS A 4 8.42 5.06 7.20
N PHE A 5 8.99 4.72 8.36
CA PHE A 5 8.73 3.46 9.04
C PHE A 5 7.30 3.37 9.57
N ILE A 6 6.77 4.47 10.14
CA ILE A 6 5.39 4.54 10.64
C ILE A 6 4.37 4.40 9.49
N PRO A 7 4.50 5.14 8.36
CA PRO A 7 3.66 4.91 7.17
C PRO A 7 3.70 3.47 6.65
N VAL A 8 4.86 2.81 6.67
CA VAL A 8 4.99 1.39 6.29
C VAL A 8 4.16 0.50 7.22
N ILE A 9 4.27 0.69 8.54
CA ILE A 9 3.52 -0.11 9.51
C ILE A 9 2.01 0.08 9.31
N ILE A 10 1.55 1.31 9.15
CA ILE A 10 0.12 1.61 8.94
C ILE A 10 -0.36 0.95 7.63
N SER A 11 0.40 1.10 6.56
CA SER A 11 0.11 0.47 5.26
C SER A 11 0.07 -1.06 5.36
N SER A 12 0.99 -1.64 6.11
CA SER A 12 1.08 -3.07 6.36
C SER A 12 -0.16 -3.58 7.09
N ILE A 13 -0.58 -2.89 8.15
CA ILE A 13 -1.78 -3.28 8.90
C ILE A 13 -3.03 -3.16 8.02
N CYS A 14 -3.19 -2.05 7.30
CA CYS A 14 -4.34 -1.86 6.40
C CYS A 14 -4.38 -2.88 5.26
N GLY A 15 -3.24 -3.15 4.64
CA GLY A 15 -3.11 -4.15 3.59
C GLY A 15 -3.49 -5.55 4.09
N SER A 16 -2.97 -5.94 5.25
CA SER A 16 -3.24 -7.26 5.82
C SER A 16 -4.70 -7.43 6.23
N LEU A 17 -5.33 -6.42 6.83
CA LEU A 17 -6.75 -6.47 7.17
C LEU A 17 -7.62 -6.68 5.93
N VAL A 18 -7.29 -5.99 4.83
CA VAL A 18 -8.02 -6.13 3.56
C VAL A 18 -7.71 -7.46 2.88
N PHE A 19 -6.49 -7.96 2.98
CA PHE A 19 -6.14 -9.31 2.52
C PHE A 19 -6.98 -10.37 3.21
N SER A 20 -7.04 -10.35 4.54
CA SER A 20 -7.93 -11.22 5.32
C SER A 20 -9.38 -11.06 4.84
N ALA A 21 -9.90 -9.83 4.73
CA ALA A 21 -11.29 -9.63 4.31
C ALA A 21 -11.60 -10.11 2.88
N LEU A 22 -10.65 -10.07 1.95
CA LEU A 22 -10.85 -10.44 0.54
C LEU A 22 -10.71 -11.94 0.28
N PHE A 23 -9.81 -12.61 1.00
CA PHE A 23 -9.51 -14.04 0.82
C PHE A 23 -10.17 -14.94 1.89
N ILE A 24 -11.04 -14.37 2.72
CA ILE A 24 -11.99 -15.12 3.54
C ILE A 24 -13.21 -15.46 2.68
N GLU A 25 -13.28 -16.72 2.22
CA GLU A 25 -14.48 -17.29 1.63
C GLU A 25 -15.47 -17.74 2.72
N GLY A 26 -16.56 -16.98 2.91
CA GLY A 26 -17.82 -17.48 3.47
C GLY A 26 -17.97 -17.56 5.01
N GLY A 27 -19.01 -16.89 5.53
CA GLY A 27 -19.62 -17.19 6.84
C GLY A 27 -18.97 -16.55 8.09
N TYR A 28 -19.64 -16.74 9.24
CA TYR A 28 -19.12 -16.36 10.56
C TYR A 28 -17.85 -17.15 10.86
N ILE A 29 -16.78 -16.43 11.18
CA ILE A 29 -15.41 -16.95 11.30
C ILE A 29 -14.99 -17.08 12.75
N ASP A 30 -14.18 -18.09 13.01
CA ASP A 30 -13.45 -18.24 14.27
C ASP A 30 -12.23 -17.30 14.30
N PHE A 31 -11.92 -16.73 15.46
CA PHE A 31 -10.93 -15.65 15.58
C PHE A 31 -9.51 -16.11 15.16
N ASN A 32 -9.23 -17.41 15.33
CA ASN A 32 -7.95 -18.00 14.94
C ASN A 32 -7.72 -18.02 13.43
N ASP A 33 -8.76 -18.25 12.62
CA ASP A 33 -8.62 -18.26 11.15
C ASP A 33 -8.39 -16.85 10.60
N PHE A 34 -9.04 -15.85 11.20
CA PHE A 34 -8.78 -14.45 10.89
C PHE A 34 -7.33 -14.05 11.20
N ILE A 35 -6.81 -14.43 12.38
CA ILE A 35 -5.41 -14.17 12.75
C ILE A 35 -4.47 -14.89 11.79
N GLY A 36 -4.75 -16.14 11.42
CA GLY A 36 -3.96 -16.90 10.45
C GLY A 36 -3.81 -16.15 9.13
N GLN A 37 -4.93 -15.74 8.53
CA GLN A 37 -4.90 -14.98 7.27
C GLN A 37 -4.26 -13.60 7.41
N PHE A 38 -4.43 -12.92 8.56
CA PHE A 38 -3.80 -11.64 8.83
C PHE A 38 -2.27 -11.77 8.97
N VAL A 39 -1.78 -12.85 9.57
CA VAL A 39 -0.34 -13.13 9.63
C VAL A 39 0.18 -13.48 8.23
N THR A 40 -0.58 -14.25 7.43
CA THR A 40 -0.22 -14.51 6.03
C THR A 40 -0.17 -13.21 5.21
N GLY A 41 -1.14 -12.31 5.38
CA GLY A 41 -1.13 -10.98 4.76
C GLY A 41 0.13 -10.20 5.13
N LEU A 42 0.54 -10.22 6.40
CA LEU A 42 1.81 -9.65 6.89
C LEU A 42 3.05 -10.27 6.23
N ILE A 43 3.01 -11.55 5.87
CA ILE A 43 4.09 -12.25 5.16
C ILE A 43 4.13 -11.90 3.66
N VAL A 44 3.00 -11.49 3.06
CA VAL A 44 2.95 -11.00 1.67
C VAL A 44 3.39 -9.52 1.57
N ILE A 45 3.28 -8.76 2.66
CA ILE A 45 3.67 -7.33 2.77
C ILE A 45 5.15 -6.98 2.53
N PRO A 46 6.17 -7.85 2.64
CA PRO A 46 7.50 -7.55 2.10
C PRO A 46 7.48 -7.04 0.65
N PHE A 47 6.48 -7.39 -0.18
CA PHE A 47 6.30 -6.75 -1.50
C PHE A 47 5.99 -5.25 -1.41
N VAL A 48 5.17 -4.81 -0.45
CA VAL A 48 4.87 -3.39 -0.18
C VAL A 48 6.12 -2.66 0.35
N LEU A 49 6.98 -3.33 1.11
CA LEU A 49 8.27 -2.78 1.53
C LEU A 49 9.26 -2.63 0.38
N VAL A 50 9.39 -3.67 -0.46
CA VAL A 50 10.30 -3.73 -1.61
C VAL A 50 9.91 -2.73 -2.68
N PHE A 51 8.63 -2.53 -2.95
CA PHE A 51 8.17 -1.54 -3.95
C PHE A 51 7.84 -0.18 -3.33
N GLY A 52 7.25 -0.13 -2.15
CA GLY A 52 6.77 1.09 -1.53
C GLY A 52 7.87 2.07 -1.12
N ILE A 53 9.02 1.57 -0.62
CA ILE A 53 10.15 2.45 -0.28
C ILE A 53 10.75 3.08 -1.54
N PRO A 54 11.10 2.33 -2.61
CA PRO A 54 11.54 2.91 -3.88
C PRO A 54 10.52 3.85 -4.51
N PHE A 55 9.24 3.47 -4.57
CA PHE A 55 8.18 4.35 -5.07
C PHE A 55 8.09 5.64 -4.26
N SER A 56 8.17 5.57 -2.93
CA SER A 56 8.15 6.75 -2.08
C SER A 56 9.37 7.67 -2.29
N ILE A 57 10.56 7.12 -2.56
CA ILE A 57 11.76 7.92 -2.90
C ILE A 57 11.59 8.57 -4.27
N MET A 58 11.08 7.84 -5.25
CA MET A 58 10.79 8.35 -6.59
C MET A 58 9.76 9.49 -6.54
N ILE A 59 8.68 9.29 -5.79
CA ILE A 59 7.63 10.29 -5.56
C ILE A 59 8.21 11.54 -4.90
N ASP A 60 9.02 11.39 -3.84
CA ASP A 60 9.70 12.53 -3.19
C ASP A 60 10.57 13.34 -4.17
N ALA A 61 11.27 12.67 -5.08
CA ALA A 61 12.07 13.32 -6.11
C ALA A 61 11.20 14.13 -7.09
N ILE A 62 10.07 13.56 -7.54
CA ILE A 62 9.13 14.22 -8.45
C ILE A 62 8.53 15.48 -7.80
N ILE A 63 8.07 15.39 -6.55
CA ILE A 63 7.38 16.50 -5.87
C ILE A 63 8.35 17.62 -5.44
N ARG A 64 9.65 17.33 -5.38
CA ARG A 64 10.68 18.33 -5.07
C ARG A 64 10.62 19.50 -6.05
N GLU A 65 10.47 19.20 -7.34
CA GLU A 65 10.42 20.17 -8.44
C GLU A 65 9.05 20.86 -8.58
N THR A 66 7.99 20.28 -8.04
CA THR A 66 6.62 20.83 -8.10
C THR A 66 6.43 22.03 -7.15
N LYS A 67 5.88 23.16 -7.62
CA LYS A 67 5.70 24.36 -6.79
C LYS A 67 4.32 24.52 -6.13
N LYS A 68 3.23 24.07 -6.77
CA LYS A 68 1.84 24.27 -6.31
C LYS A 68 1.15 22.92 -6.07
N TYR A 69 0.25 22.85 -5.10
CA TYR A 69 -0.54 21.66 -4.76
C TYR A 69 0.29 20.40 -4.45
N LYS A 70 1.51 20.57 -3.91
CA LYS A 70 2.44 19.47 -3.59
C LYS A 70 1.77 18.26 -2.87
N PRO A 71 0.99 18.43 -1.78
CA PRO A 71 0.41 17.28 -1.08
C PRO A 71 -0.64 16.53 -1.91
N LEU A 72 -1.41 17.25 -2.76
CA LEU A 72 -2.41 16.65 -3.64
C LEU A 72 -1.75 15.82 -4.75
N ILE A 73 -0.68 16.35 -5.35
CA ILE A 73 0.11 15.65 -6.38
C ILE A 73 0.86 14.46 -5.76
N GLU A 74 1.40 14.61 -4.55
CA GLU A 74 2.00 13.51 -3.79
C GLU A 74 1.00 12.37 -3.57
N PHE A 75 -0.21 12.70 -3.13
CA PHE A 75 -1.26 11.71 -2.92
C PHE A 75 -1.66 10.99 -4.21
N LEU A 76 -1.85 11.74 -5.30
CA LEU A 76 -2.19 11.17 -6.61
C LEU A 76 -1.11 10.18 -7.08
N LEU A 77 0.16 10.51 -6.90
CA LEU A 77 1.26 9.62 -7.25
C LEU A 77 1.26 8.34 -6.42
N TYR A 78 0.90 8.40 -5.13
CA TYR A 78 0.74 7.20 -4.30
C TYR A 78 -0.41 6.32 -4.79
N VAL A 79 -1.55 6.90 -5.17
CA VAL A 79 -2.67 6.15 -5.77
C VAL A 79 -2.23 5.46 -7.06
N LEU A 80 -1.58 6.20 -7.97
CA LEU A 80 -1.06 5.66 -9.23
C LEU A 80 -0.04 4.54 -9.00
N SER A 81 0.84 4.68 -8.00
CA SER A 81 1.80 3.63 -7.64
C SER A 81 1.12 2.34 -7.18
N GLY A 82 0.00 2.45 -6.46
CA GLY A 82 -0.81 1.30 -6.06
C GLY A 82 -1.43 0.59 -7.27
N VAL A 83 -2.00 1.34 -8.21
CA VAL A 83 -2.58 0.78 -9.44
C VAL A 83 -1.52 0.10 -10.32
N MET A 84 -0.35 0.73 -10.47
CA MET A 84 0.77 0.11 -11.20
C MET A 84 1.26 -1.15 -10.49
N GLY A 85 1.39 -1.11 -9.16
CA GLY A 85 1.79 -2.27 -8.36
C GLY A 85 0.85 -3.46 -8.54
N ALA A 86 -0.47 -3.24 -8.45
CA ALA A 86 -1.47 -4.28 -8.71
C ALA A 86 -1.34 -4.85 -10.14
N SER A 87 -1.18 -3.96 -11.12
CA SER A 87 -1.06 -4.35 -12.53
C SER A 87 0.17 -5.23 -12.77
N ILE A 88 1.33 -4.87 -12.21
CA ILE A 88 2.57 -5.65 -12.33
C ILE A 88 2.41 -7.03 -11.67
N ILE A 89 1.85 -7.08 -10.47
CA ILE A 89 1.64 -8.34 -9.73
C ILE A 89 0.71 -9.28 -10.52
N LEU A 90 -0.42 -8.77 -11.01
CA LEU A 90 -1.34 -9.54 -11.84
C LEU A 90 -0.70 -10.03 -13.12
N LEU A 91 0.15 -9.22 -13.75
CA LEU A 91 0.85 -9.59 -14.97
C LEU A 91 1.85 -10.72 -14.71
N ILE A 92 2.54 -10.70 -13.56
CA ILE A 92 3.42 -11.79 -13.12
C ILE A 92 2.62 -13.08 -12.89
N PHE A 93 1.52 -13.02 -12.14
CA PHE A 93 0.66 -14.18 -11.89
C PHE A 93 0.01 -14.73 -13.16
N SER A 94 -0.38 -13.85 -14.09
CA SER A 94 -0.91 -14.26 -15.38
C SER A 94 0.13 -14.97 -16.24
N LEU A 95 1.39 -14.52 -16.19
CA LEU A 95 2.51 -15.17 -16.91
C LEU A 95 2.90 -16.52 -16.30
N GLY A 96 2.80 -16.66 -14.97
CA GLY A 96 3.20 -17.86 -14.24
C GLY A 96 2.13 -18.94 -14.20
N ASP A 97 0.95 -18.61 -13.67
CA ASP A 97 -0.12 -19.56 -13.33
C ASP A 97 -1.30 -19.53 -14.31
N GLY A 98 -1.24 -18.72 -15.37
CA GLY A 98 -2.31 -18.60 -16.38
C GLY A 98 -3.61 -18.02 -15.82
N ILE A 99 -3.53 -17.34 -14.68
CA ILE A 99 -4.67 -16.76 -13.97
C ILE A 99 -5.35 -15.68 -14.83
N SER A 100 -6.69 -15.68 -14.81
CA SER A 100 -7.51 -14.72 -15.56
C SER A 100 -7.39 -13.32 -14.96
N ILE A 101 -6.61 -12.46 -15.63
CA ILE A 101 -6.33 -11.07 -15.23
C ILE A 101 -7.61 -10.32 -14.83
N PHE A 102 -8.69 -10.46 -15.61
CA PHE A 102 -9.95 -9.75 -15.37
C PHE A 102 -10.67 -10.16 -14.08
N LEU A 103 -10.51 -11.42 -13.65
CA LEU A 103 -11.23 -11.96 -12.50
C LEU A 103 -10.53 -11.55 -11.19
N GLU A 104 -9.21 -11.62 -11.20
CA GLU A 104 -8.36 -11.24 -10.07
C GLU A 104 -8.03 -9.73 -10.01
N PHE A 105 -8.30 -8.96 -11.07
CA PHE A 105 -7.98 -7.53 -11.08
C PHE A 105 -8.59 -6.78 -9.91
N LYS A 106 -9.86 -7.06 -9.61
CA LYS A 106 -10.61 -6.39 -8.56
C LYS A 106 -10.01 -6.62 -7.16
N PRO A 107 -9.82 -7.86 -6.67
CA PRO A 107 -9.26 -8.10 -5.35
C PRO A 107 -7.82 -7.53 -5.22
N PHE A 108 -6.97 -7.70 -6.25
CA PHE A 108 -5.61 -7.17 -6.22
C PHE A 108 -5.55 -5.64 -6.27
N LEU A 109 -6.44 -4.98 -7.02
CA LEU A 109 -6.54 -3.51 -7.02
C LEU A 109 -6.98 -2.99 -5.63
N ILE A 110 -8.00 -3.62 -5.03
CA ILE A 110 -8.47 -3.24 -3.69
C ILE A 110 -7.36 -3.41 -2.65
N LEU A 111 -6.63 -4.52 -2.71
CA LEU A 111 -5.49 -4.80 -1.83
C LEU A 111 -4.33 -3.80 -2.03
N ALA A 112 -4.00 -3.45 -3.27
CA ALA A 112 -2.92 -2.51 -3.52
C ALA A 112 -3.28 -1.09 -3.06
N LEU A 113 -4.54 -0.67 -3.27
CA LEU A 113 -5.03 0.63 -2.81
C LEU A 113 -5.14 0.70 -1.28
N SER A 114 -5.53 -0.39 -0.61
CA SER A 114 -5.55 -0.45 0.86
C SER A 114 -4.17 -0.35 1.49
N CYS A 115 -3.11 -0.61 0.72
CA CYS A 115 -1.74 -0.34 1.13
C CYS A 115 -1.32 1.10 0.76
N SER A 116 -1.45 1.47 -0.51
CA SER A 116 -0.86 2.71 -1.04
C SER A 116 -1.53 3.98 -0.50
N VAL A 117 -2.85 3.97 -0.30
CA VAL A 117 -3.60 5.13 0.17
C VAL A 117 -3.27 5.47 1.63
N PRO A 118 -3.35 4.52 2.59
CA PRO A 118 -2.92 4.78 3.97
C PRO A 118 -1.44 5.16 4.07
N PHE A 119 -0.58 4.54 3.26
CA PHE A 119 0.84 4.93 3.16
C PHE A 119 0.99 6.39 2.75
N GLY A 120 0.33 6.79 1.66
CA GLY A 120 0.41 8.14 1.12
C GLY A 120 -0.12 9.19 2.08
N ILE A 121 -1.30 8.96 2.68
CA ILE A 121 -1.90 9.85 3.68
C ILE A 121 -0.96 10.00 4.88
N SER A 122 -0.46 8.87 5.42
CA SER A 122 0.43 8.88 6.58
C SER A 122 1.74 9.63 6.26
N SER A 123 2.33 9.38 5.08
CA SER A 123 3.54 10.06 4.62
C SER A 123 3.34 11.57 4.52
N ILE A 124 2.24 12.00 3.90
CA ILE A 124 1.90 13.43 3.74
C ILE A 124 1.69 14.09 5.10
N ILE A 125 0.91 13.47 6.00
CA ILE A 125 0.67 14.01 7.35
C ILE A 125 1.99 14.15 8.11
N PHE A 126 2.84 13.12 8.13
CA PHE A 126 4.14 13.17 8.80
C PHE A 126 5.09 14.21 8.19
N LYS A 127 5.00 14.46 6.88
CA LYS A 127 5.90 15.34 6.14
C LYS A 127 5.48 16.81 6.18
N TYR A 128 4.19 17.10 6.16
CA TYR A 128 3.66 18.46 6.08
C TYR A 128 3.02 18.95 7.39
N VAL A 129 2.39 18.08 8.18
CA VAL A 129 1.70 18.46 9.43
C VAL A 129 2.62 18.33 10.64
N PHE A 130 3.37 17.23 10.77
CA PHE A 130 4.27 17.07 11.92
C PHE A 130 5.60 17.84 11.80
N LYS A 131 5.90 18.43 10.64
CA LYS A 131 7.08 19.28 10.45
C LYS A 131 6.90 20.70 11.02
N THR A 132 5.69 21.08 11.43
CA THR A 132 5.40 22.36 12.08
C THR A 132 5.59 22.35 13.61
N VAL A 133 6.03 21.25 14.21
CA VAL A 133 6.50 21.26 15.61
C VAL A 133 8.02 21.44 15.58
N PRO A 134 8.55 22.64 15.91
CA PRO A 134 9.97 22.81 16.05
C PRO A 134 10.45 21.90 17.19
N SER A 135 11.42 21.05 16.88
CA SER A 135 12.21 20.37 17.90
C SER A 135 12.96 21.44 18.70
N HIS A 136 12.48 21.71 19.91
CA HIS A 136 13.21 22.48 20.92
C HIS A 136 14.45 21.73 21.39
#